data_AF-A0A1C0VVB5-F1
#
_entry.id   AF-A0A1C0VVB5-F1
#
_cell.length_a   1.000
_cell.length_b   1.000
_cell.length_c   1.000
_cell.angle_alpha   90.00
_cell.angle_beta   90.00
_cell.angle_gamma   90.00
#
_symmetry.space_group_name_H-M   'P 1'
#
loop_
_entity.id
_entity.type
_entity.pdbx_description
1 polymer ?
#
loop_
_entity_poly.entity_id
_entity_poly.type
_entity_poly.pdbx_seq_one_letter_code
_entity_poly.pdbx_strand_id
1 'polypeptide(L)'
;MDSEKDEKKQTITEIIKSGQLHSIYFNEFGIGVSKHDIFILLRRNGKEEAILNASHITAKSLVNSLGEALRRFETQTNQTIPDSDEIEKLMEEQDGDNNP
;
A
#
# COMPACT_ATOMS: atom_id res chain seq x y z
N MET A 1 21.14 14.43 -2.64
CA MET A 1 19.84 13.82 -3.00
C MET A 1 19.97 12.53 -3.84
N ASP A 2 21.17 12.13 -4.30
CA ASP A 2 21.35 10.87 -5.04
C ASP A 2 21.71 9.65 -4.18
N SER A 3 22.20 9.85 -2.94
CA SER A 3 22.67 8.77 -2.04
C SER A 3 21.56 7.79 -1.61
N GLU A 4 20.37 8.29 -1.28
CA GLU A 4 19.27 7.45 -0.75
C GLU A 4 18.65 6.51 -1.80
N LYS A 5 18.66 6.92 -3.09
CA LYS A 5 18.17 6.10 -4.20
C LYS A 5 19.12 4.94 -4.50
N ASP A 6 20.41 5.16 -4.33
CA ASP A 6 21.44 4.15 -4.56
C ASP A 6 21.54 3.16 -3.39
N GLU A 7 21.35 3.64 -2.15
CA GLU A 7 21.24 2.79 -0.96
C GLU A 7 20.01 1.86 -1.05
N LYS A 8 18.81 2.38 -1.35
CA LYS A 8 17.60 1.55 -1.51
C LYS A 8 17.74 0.47 -2.60
N LYS A 9 18.43 0.79 -3.71
CA LYS A 9 18.71 -0.19 -4.77
C LYS A 9 19.69 -1.28 -4.32
N GLN A 10 20.71 -0.92 -3.55
CA GLN A 10 21.65 -1.88 -2.96
C GLN A 10 20.92 -2.82 -1.99
N THR A 11 20.07 -2.29 -1.10
CA THR A 11 19.32 -3.10 -0.14
C THR A 11 18.37 -4.08 -0.84
N ILE A 12 17.59 -3.65 -1.84
CA ILE A 12 16.68 -4.55 -2.58
C ILE A 12 17.47 -5.65 -3.31
N THR A 13 18.59 -5.30 -3.93
CA THR A 13 19.44 -6.25 -4.67
C THR A 13 20.07 -7.28 -3.74
N GLU A 14 20.50 -6.87 -2.55
CA GLU A 14 21.08 -7.76 -1.53
C GLU A 14 20.03 -8.72 -0.95
N ILE A 15 18.82 -8.22 -0.65
CA ILE A 15 17.74 -9.07 -0.16
C ILE A 15 17.33 -10.08 -1.25
N ILE A 16 17.26 -9.68 -2.54
CA ILE A 16 16.99 -10.61 -3.66
C ILE A 16 18.10 -11.68 -3.76
N LYS A 17 19.37 -11.27 -3.66
CA LYS A 17 20.52 -12.19 -3.72
C LYS A 17 20.60 -13.16 -2.53
N SER A 18 20.10 -12.76 -1.36
CA SER A 18 20.10 -13.59 -0.14
C SER A 18 19.14 -14.79 -0.21
N GLY A 19 18.24 -14.84 -1.20
CA GLY A 19 17.27 -15.93 -1.35
C GLY A 19 16.20 -16.01 -0.26
N GLN A 20 16.13 -15.03 0.65
CA GLN A 20 15.20 -14.99 1.79
C GLN A 20 13.79 -14.49 1.45
N LEU A 21 13.54 -14.07 0.20
CA LEU A 21 12.24 -13.52 -0.20
C LEU A 21 11.36 -14.60 -0.83
N HIS A 22 10.31 -14.97 -0.11
CA HIS A 22 9.17 -15.60 -0.75
C HIS A 22 8.59 -14.59 -1.75
N SER A 23 8.31 -15.03 -2.97
CA SER A 23 7.72 -14.23 -4.04
C SER A 23 6.37 -14.84 -4.39
N ILE A 24 5.28 -14.06 -4.34
CA ILE A 24 3.90 -14.44 -4.67
C ILE A 24 3.52 -13.71 -5.95
N TYR A 25 3.40 -14.47 -7.03
CA TYR A 25 2.76 -14.01 -8.26
C TYR A 25 1.26 -14.31 -8.19
N PHE A 26 0.41 -13.34 -8.49
CA PHE A 26 -1.04 -13.54 -8.45
C PHE A 26 -1.69 -13.27 -9.81
N ASN A 27 -2.69 -14.10 -10.10
CA ASN A 27 -3.52 -13.97 -11.29
C ASN A 27 -4.81 -13.19 -10.99
N GLU A 28 -5.29 -13.29 -9.75
CA GLU A 28 -6.58 -12.77 -9.31
C GLU A 28 -6.46 -12.21 -7.88
N PHE A 29 -7.27 -11.22 -7.59
CA PHE A 29 -7.41 -10.62 -6.28
C PHE A 29 -8.88 -10.26 -5.99
N GLY A 30 -9.22 -10.15 -4.71
CA GLY A 30 -10.51 -9.62 -4.25
C GLY A 30 -10.30 -8.59 -3.14
N ILE A 31 -11.21 -7.62 -3.04
CA ILE A 31 -11.18 -6.55 -2.03
C ILE A 31 -12.49 -6.57 -1.26
N GLY A 32 -12.38 -6.67 0.06
CA GLY A 32 -13.50 -6.51 1.00
C GLY A 32 -13.23 -5.35 1.94
N VAL A 33 -14.28 -4.57 2.23
CA VAL A 33 -14.23 -3.46 3.19
C VAL A 33 -15.18 -3.74 4.33
N SER A 34 -14.70 -3.57 5.55
CA SER A 34 -15.48 -3.66 6.78
C SER A 34 -15.49 -2.32 7.51
N LYS A 35 -16.10 -2.24 8.70
CA LYS A 35 -16.13 -1.00 9.49
C LYS A 35 -14.76 -0.51 9.92
N HIS A 36 -13.78 -1.41 10.07
CA HIS A 36 -12.48 -1.09 10.66
C HIS A 36 -11.32 -1.39 9.73
N ASP A 37 -11.49 -2.34 8.82
CA ASP A 37 -10.38 -2.90 8.06
C ASP A 37 -10.73 -3.11 6.59
N ILE A 38 -9.68 -3.09 5.76
CA ILE A 38 -9.70 -3.52 4.37
C ILE A 38 -8.92 -4.82 4.28
N PHE A 39 -9.49 -5.81 3.61
CA PHE A 39 -8.84 -7.09 3.37
C PHE A 39 -8.63 -7.29 1.87
N ILE A 40 -7.39 -7.63 1.51
CA ILE A 40 -7.00 -7.99 0.14
C ILE A 40 -6.73 -9.50 0.14
N LEU A 41 -7.54 -10.25 -0.60
CA LEU A 41 -7.32 -11.68 -0.79
C LEU A 41 -6.52 -11.91 -2.07
N LEU A 42 -5.39 -12.60 -1.94
CA LEU A 42 -4.51 -12.95 -3.05
C LEU A 42 -4.47 -14.46 -3.19
N ARG A 43 -4.77 -14.95 -4.39
CA ARG A 43 -4.81 -16.40 -4.63
C ARG A 43 -3.58 -16.85 -5.39
N ARG A 44 -2.74 -17.65 -4.72
CA ARG A 44 -1.70 -18.45 -5.36
C ARG A 44 -1.41 -19.71 -4.55
N ASN A 45 -1.86 -20.87 -5.03
CA ASN A 45 -1.52 -22.18 -4.47
C ASN A 45 -1.60 -22.30 -2.93
N GLY A 46 -2.49 -21.53 -2.27
CA GLY A 46 -2.87 -21.67 -0.86
C GLY A 46 -1.81 -21.35 0.21
N LYS A 47 -0.85 -20.44 0.01
CA LYS A 47 0.18 -20.07 1.02
C LYS A 47 0.36 -18.55 1.16
N GLU A 48 0.80 -18.08 2.33
CA GLU A 48 0.98 -16.65 2.69
C GLU A 48 2.44 -16.30 3.08
N GLU A 49 2.82 -15.00 2.95
CA GLU A 49 4.14 -14.30 2.96
C GLU A 49 4.87 -14.16 1.60
N ALA A 50 5.04 -12.92 1.07
CA ALA A 50 5.96 -12.61 -0.05
C ALA A 50 5.99 -11.17 -0.64
N ILE A 51 7.02 -10.92 -1.46
CA ILE A 51 7.00 -9.96 -2.58
C ILE A 51 5.85 -10.26 -3.53
N LEU A 52 5.02 -9.26 -3.77
CA LEU A 52 3.91 -9.28 -4.71
C LEU A 52 4.39 -9.03 -6.13
N ASN A 53 4.36 -10.06 -6.96
CA ASN A 53 4.58 -9.93 -8.40
C ASN A 53 3.25 -9.91 -9.14
N ALA A 54 3.06 -8.90 -9.97
CA ALA A 54 1.87 -8.71 -10.79
C ALA A 54 2.29 -8.23 -12.17
N SER A 55 1.49 -8.52 -13.20
CA SER A 55 1.61 -7.78 -14.46
C SER A 55 1.23 -6.31 -14.24
N HIS A 56 1.70 -5.39 -15.09
CA HIS A 56 1.29 -3.98 -15.02
C HIS A 56 -0.23 -3.80 -15.08
N ILE A 57 -0.91 -4.60 -15.90
CA ILE A 57 -2.38 -4.59 -16.03
C ILE A 57 -3.02 -5.01 -14.71
N THR A 58 -2.56 -6.12 -14.14
CA THR A 58 -3.05 -6.65 -12.86
C THR A 58 -2.83 -5.65 -11.72
N ALA A 59 -1.65 -5.04 -11.64
CA ALA A 59 -1.33 -4.01 -10.64
C ALA A 59 -2.24 -2.78 -10.80
N LYS A 60 -2.44 -2.29 -12.03
CA LYS A 60 -3.30 -1.14 -12.29
C LYS A 60 -4.76 -1.43 -11.91
N SER A 61 -5.26 -2.61 -12.24
CA SER A 61 -6.61 -3.03 -11.86
C SER A 61 -6.75 -3.11 -10.34
N LEU A 62 -5.75 -3.65 -9.62
CA LEU A 62 -5.75 -3.72 -8.15
C LEU A 62 -5.87 -2.33 -7.52
N VAL A 63 -5.02 -1.38 -7.94
CA VAL A 63 -5.04 -0.01 -7.41
C VAL A 63 -6.38 0.66 -7.70
N ASN A 64 -6.91 0.52 -8.91
CA ASN A 64 -8.21 1.13 -9.27
C ASN A 64 -9.36 0.55 -8.43
N SER A 65 -9.40 -0.78 -8.26
CA SER A 65 -10.43 -1.44 -7.45
C SER A 65 -10.33 -1.04 -5.97
N LEU A 66 -9.11 -0.89 -5.44
CA LEU A 66 -8.89 -0.44 -4.06
C LEU A 66 -9.37 1.00 -3.85
N GLY A 67 -8.99 1.89 -4.77
CA GLY A 67 -9.43 3.29 -4.72
C GLY A 67 -10.96 3.42 -4.83
N GLU A 68 -11.61 2.60 -5.66
CA GLU A 68 -13.07 2.58 -5.72
C GLU A 68 -13.71 2.06 -4.41
N ALA A 69 -13.15 1.01 -3.81
CA ALA A 69 -13.66 0.46 -2.56
C ALA A 69 -13.57 1.48 -1.41
N LEU A 70 -12.44 2.18 -1.28
CA LEU A 70 -12.24 3.27 -0.33
C LEU A 70 -13.24 4.40 -0.56
N ARG A 71 -13.32 4.92 -1.79
CA ARG A 71 -14.25 6.01 -2.12
C ARG A 71 -15.70 5.66 -1.79
N ARG A 72 -16.11 4.42 -2.05
CA ARG A 72 -17.46 3.93 -1.71
C ARG A 72 -17.68 3.92 -0.20
N PHE A 73 -16.71 3.46 0.58
CA PHE A 73 -16.78 3.48 2.04
C PHE A 73 -16.94 4.90 2.57
N GLU A 74 -16.05 5.82 2.18
CA GLU A 74 -16.08 7.22 2.62
C GLU A 74 -17.40 7.92 2.28
N THR A 75 -17.92 7.67 1.08
CA THR A 75 -19.22 8.20 0.64
C THR A 75 -20.36 7.66 1.50
N GLN A 76 -20.31 6.37 1.87
CA GLN A 76 -21.36 5.72 2.67
C GLN A 76 -21.32 6.11 4.14
N THR A 77 -20.13 6.39 4.69
CA THR A 77 -19.95 6.80 6.09
C THR A 77 -19.97 8.32 6.27
N ASN A 78 -19.91 9.08 5.17
CA ASN A 78 -19.73 10.54 5.18
C ASN A 78 -18.49 10.96 5.98
N GLN A 79 -17.41 10.20 5.83
CA GLN A 79 -16.12 10.42 6.49
C GLN A 79 -15.02 10.33 5.44
N THR A 80 -14.14 11.33 5.40
CA THR A 80 -12.90 11.27 4.61
C THR A 80 -11.80 10.64 5.46
N ILE A 81 -11.11 9.66 4.91
CA ILE A 81 -9.93 9.05 5.50
C ILE A 81 -8.72 9.76 4.91
N PRO A 82 -8.00 10.59 5.68
CA PRO A 82 -6.81 11.25 5.18
C PRO A 82 -5.72 10.23 4.87
N ASP A 83 -4.95 10.48 3.81
CA ASP A 83 -3.74 9.71 3.53
C ASP A 83 -2.56 10.18 4.40
N SER A 84 -1.42 9.49 4.29
CA SER A 84 -0.25 9.79 5.12
C SER A 84 0.30 11.20 4.89
N ASP A 85 0.27 11.69 3.66
CA ASP A 85 0.78 13.02 3.32
C ASP A 85 -0.16 14.12 3.87
N GLU A 86 -1.47 13.85 3.87
CA GLU A 86 -2.47 14.71 4.49
C GLU A 86 -2.35 14.72 6.02
N ILE A 87 -2.10 13.56 6.64
CA ILE A 87 -1.83 13.49 8.08
C ILE A 87 -0.55 14.25 8.46
N GLU A 88 0.53 14.09 7.70
CA GLU A 88 1.79 14.81 7.95
C GLU A 88 1.58 16.33 7.94
N LYS A 89 0.86 16.86 6.93
CA LYS A 89 0.52 18.29 6.88
C LYS A 89 -0.33 18.74 8.06
N LEU A 90 -1.34 17.95 8.45
CA LEU A 90 -2.20 18.29 9.58
C LEU A 90 -1.41 18.33 10.91
N MET A 91 -0.37 17.51 11.04
CA MET A 91 0.53 17.53 12.20
C MET A 91 1.44 18.77 12.17
N GLU A 92 2.02 19.09 11.01
CA GLU A 92 2.88 20.28 10.85
C GLU A 92 2.13 21.60 11.12
N GLU A 93 0.87 21.70 10.69
CA GLU A 93 0.02 22.88 10.94
C GLU A 93 -0.32 23.06 12.43
N GLN A 94 -0.48 21.97 13.19
CA GLN A 94 -0.74 22.02 14.63
C GLN A 94 0.49 22.41 15.46
N ASP A 95 1.69 22.01 15.02
CA ASP A 95 2.93 22.38 15.69
C ASP A 95 3.35 23.84 15.40
N GLY A 96 2.98 24.36 14.22
CA GLY A 96 3.23 25.75 13.83
C GLY A 96 2.36 26.79 14.55
N ASP A 97 1.17 26.41 15.02
CA ASP A 97 0.22 27.31 15.71
C ASP A 97 0.42 27.35 17.24
N ASN A 98 1.33 26.52 17.78
CA ASN A 98 1.62 26.42 19.22
C ASN A 98 2.87 27.20 19.68
N ASN A 99 3.33 28.20 18.91
CA ASN A 99 4.42 29.08 19.34
C ASN A 99 3.87 30.44 19.85
N PRO A 100 3.86 30.71 21.16
CA PRO A 100 3.39 31.98 21.74
C PRO A 100 4.29 33.18 21.40
#